data_AF-A0A7V1ZE60-F1
#
_entry.id   AF-A0A7V1ZE60-F1
#
_cell.length_a   1.000
_cell.length_b   1.000
_cell.length_c   1.000
_cell.angle_alpha   90.00
_cell.angle_beta   90.00
_cell.angle_gamma   90.00
#
_symmetry.space_group_name_H-M   'P 1'
#
loop_
_entity.id
_entity.type
_entity.pdbx_description
1 polymer ?
#
loop_
_entity_poly.entity_id
_entity_poly.type
_entity_poly.pdbx_seq_one_letter_code
_entity_poly.pdbx_strand_id
1 'polypeptide(L)'
;SHVGKLYNIIANRIASDIVNNFEEINEAYVYIVSQIGKPINEPQVLDIKIRTEQNNLKIFENEIKKIAQKHLELLPNLWKEILEGKVQIC
;
A
#
# COMPACT_ATOMS: atom_id res chain seq x y z
N SER A 1 6.49 6.22 -17.39
CA SER A 1 5.04 6.23 -17.73
C SER A 1 4.18 5.21 -16.96
N HIS A 2 4.72 4.30 -16.13
CA HIS A 2 3.92 3.27 -15.43
C HIS A 2 3.78 3.44 -13.90
N VAL A 3 3.95 4.65 -13.37
CA VAL A 3 3.82 4.90 -11.92
C VAL A 3 2.44 4.49 -11.39
N GLY A 4 1.37 4.75 -12.16
CA GLY A 4 0.02 4.33 -11.78
C GLY A 4 -0.16 2.81 -11.63
N LYS A 5 0.48 2.00 -12.48
CA LYS A 5 0.43 0.53 -12.34
C LYS A 5 1.17 0.06 -11.09
N LEU A 6 2.36 0.64 -10.83
CA LEU A 6 3.13 0.34 -9.62
C LEU A 6 2.34 0.67 -8.36
N TYR A 7 1.66 1.81 -8.35
CA TYR A 7 0.82 2.23 -7.23
C TYR A 7 -0.39 1.32 -7.05
N ASN A 8 -1.05 0.88 -8.12
CA ASN A 8 -2.13 -0.09 -8.00
C ASN A 8 -1.66 -1.42 -7.41
N ILE A 9 -0.48 -1.90 -7.81
CA ILE A 9 0.09 -3.15 -7.26
C ILE A 9 0.42 -2.97 -5.77
N ILE A 10 1.08 -1.88 -5.40
CA ILE A 10 1.44 -1.60 -4.01
C ILE A 10 0.22 -1.34 -3.14
N ALA A 11 -0.78 -0.62 -3.65
CA ALA A 11 -2.03 -0.39 -2.92
C ALA A 11 -2.71 -1.71 -2.57
N ASN A 12 -2.78 -2.64 -3.53
CA ASN A 12 -3.29 -3.99 -3.27
C ASN A 12 -2.43 -4.75 -2.25
N ARG A 13 -1.09 -4.72 -2.38
CA ARG A 13 -0.20 -5.39 -1.43
C ARG A 13 -0.37 -4.85 -0.01
N ILE A 14 -0.43 -3.53 0.16
CA ILE A 14 -0.65 -2.89 1.47
C ILE A 14 -2.02 -3.30 2.02
N ALA A 15 -3.09 -3.25 1.22
CA ALA A 15 -4.42 -3.64 1.65
C ALA A 15 -4.47 -5.11 2.11
N SER A 16 -3.88 -6.02 1.33
CA SER A 16 -3.79 -7.44 1.68
C SER A 16 -2.95 -7.67 2.95
N ASP A 17 -1.82 -6.98 3.09
CA ASP A 17 -0.94 -7.12 4.26
C ASP A 17 -1.65 -6.61 5.52
N ILE A 18 -2.43 -5.52 5.45
CA ILE A 18 -3.23 -5.05 6.58
C ILE A 18 -4.27 -6.09 7.00
N VAL A 19 -5.08 -6.60 6.06
CA VAL A 19 -6.13 -7.59 6.37
C VAL A 19 -5.53 -8.91 6.89
N ASN A 20 -4.35 -9.30 6.42
CA ASN A 20 -3.69 -10.54 6.87
C ASN A 20 -2.98 -10.42 8.23
N ASN A 21 -2.52 -9.22 8.63
CA ASN A 21 -1.83 -9.02 9.90
C ASN A 21 -2.78 -8.71 11.07
N PHE A 22 -4.01 -8.28 10.79
CA PHE A 22 -5.00 -7.90 11.81
C PHE A 22 -6.30 -8.67 11.59
N GLU A 23 -6.57 -9.67 12.42
CA GLU A 23 -7.82 -10.44 12.37
C GLU A 23 -9.05 -9.55 12.61
N GLU A 24 -8.89 -8.43 13.31
CA GLU A 24 -9.96 -7.48 13.60
C GLU A 24 -10.31 -6.56 12.42
N ILE A 25 -9.54 -6.56 11.33
CA ILE A 25 -9.77 -5.72 10.15
C ILE A 25 -10.36 -6.56 9.02
N ASN A 26 -11.65 -6.35 8.72
CA ASN A 26 -12.37 -7.12 7.70
C ASN A 26 -12.05 -6.64 6.27
N GLU A 27 -11.88 -5.33 6.08
CA GLU A 27 -11.67 -4.72 4.76
C GLU A 27 -10.66 -3.57 4.88
N ALA A 28 -9.81 -3.42 3.87
CA ALA A 28 -8.88 -2.30 3.74
C ALA A 28 -8.93 -1.73 2.32
N TYR A 29 -8.97 -0.40 2.23
CA TYR A 29 -8.92 0.36 0.98
C TYR A 29 -7.73 1.30 1.02
N VAL A 30 -6.91 1.27 -0.03
CA VAL A 30 -5.67 2.05 -0.10
C VAL A 30 -5.69 2.90 -1.37
N TYR A 31 -5.54 4.21 -1.21
CA TYR A 31 -5.46 5.17 -2.31
C TYR A 31 -4.10 5.86 -2.29
N ILE A 32 -3.43 5.87 -3.44
CA ILE A 32 -2.11 6.49 -3.60
C ILE A 32 -2.16 7.51 -4.73
N VAL A 33 -1.79 8.76 -4.42
CA VAL A 33 -1.74 9.86 -5.38
C VAL A 33 -0.30 10.26 -5.60
N SER A 34 0.17 10.23 -6.84
CA SER A 34 1.51 10.68 -7.21
C SER A 34 1.58 12.20 -7.33
N GLN A 35 2.79 12.74 -7.19
CA GLN A 35 3.10 14.12 -7.54
C GLN A 35 4.15 14.15 -8.65
N ILE A 36 3.93 14.94 -9.69
CA ILE A 36 4.91 15.13 -10.76
C ILE A 36 6.17 15.76 -10.17
N GLY A 37 7.35 15.21 -10.50
CA GLY A 37 8.65 15.71 -10.02
C GLY A 37 9.07 15.17 -8.65
N LYS A 38 8.24 14.36 -7.98
CA LYS A 38 8.60 13.66 -6.75
C LYS A 38 9.07 12.22 -7.00
N PRO A 39 9.96 11.68 -6.14
CA PRO A 39 10.30 10.26 -6.16
C PRO A 39 9.05 9.37 -6.02
N ILE A 40 9.05 8.20 -6.66
CA ILE A 40 7.88 7.30 -6.64
C ILE A 40 7.56 6.76 -5.25
N ASN A 41 8.54 6.69 -4.35
CA ASN A 41 8.39 6.30 -2.95
C ASN A 41 7.89 7.45 -2.05
N GLU A 42 7.76 8.67 -2.58
CA GLU A 42 7.20 9.84 -1.90
C GLU A 42 5.88 10.28 -2.57
N PRO A 43 4.77 9.53 -2.38
CA PRO A 43 3.49 9.94 -2.91
C PRO A 43 3.01 11.24 -2.25
N GLN A 44 2.19 12.01 -2.98
CA GLN A 44 1.55 13.20 -2.43
C GLN A 44 0.61 12.85 -1.27
N VAL A 45 -0.15 11.77 -1.47
CA VAL A 45 -1.13 11.26 -0.52
C VAL A 45 -1.08 9.74 -0.57
N LEU A 46 -1.08 9.14 0.63
CA LEU A 46 -1.36 7.73 0.84
C LEU A 46 -2.48 7.66 1.87
N ASP A 47 -3.69 7.39 1.41
CA ASP A 47 -4.91 7.33 2.23
C ASP A 47 -5.30 5.87 2.43
N ILE A 48 -5.45 5.46 3.70
CA ILE A 48 -5.80 4.10 4.08
C ILE A 48 -7.09 4.15 4.89
N LYS A 49 -8.10 3.42 4.42
CA LYS A 49 -9.37 3.24 5.11
C LYS A 49 -9.52 1.79 5.50
N ILE A 50 -9.89 1.55 6.74
CA ILE A 50 -10.10 0.20 7.27
C ILE A 50 -11.53 0.07 7.78
N ARG A 51 -12.07 -1.12 7.67
CA ARG A 51 -13.32 -1.53 8.31
C ARG A 51 -12.99 -2.55 9.40
N THR A 52 -13.41 -2.26 10.62
CA THR A 52 -13.17 -3.10 11.79
C THR A 52 -14.36 -2.99 12.74
N GLU A 53 -14.59 -4.05 13.53
CA GLU A 53 -15.56 -4.05 14.62
C GLU A 53 -15.02 -3.32 15.88
N GLN A 54 -13.73 -2.96 15.89
CA GLN A 54 -13.11 -2.21 16.98
C GLN A 54 -13.52 -0.74 16.97
N ASN A 55 -13.93 -0.22 18.13
CA ASN A 55 -14.31 1.19 18.26
C ASN A 55 -13.12 2.16 18.21
N ASN A 56 -11.90 1.69 18.51
CA ASN A 56 -10.72 2.55 18.59
C ASN A 56 -9.73 2.27 17.47
N LEU A 57 -9.84 3.00 16.35
CA LEU A 57 -8.95 2.85 15.19
C LEU A 57 -7.48 3.23 15.48
N LYS A 58 -7.22 4.07 16.50
CA LYS A 58 -5.88 4.57 16.79
C LYS A 58 -4.88 3.48 17.17
N ILE A 59 -5.37 2.34 17.65
CA ILE A 59 -4.52 1.19 18.00
C ILE A 59 -3.78 0.63 16.78
N PHE A 60 -4.39 0.71 15.59
CA PHE A 60 -3.81 0.19 14.36
C PHE A 60 -2.95 1.20 13.62
N GLU A 61 -3.09 2.50 13.91
CA GLU A 61 -2.49 3.57 13.12
C GLU A 61 -0.97 3.44 12.98
N ASN A 62 -0.26 3.17 14.08
CA ASN A 62 1.20 3.07 14.06
C ASN A 62 1.68 1.84 13.28
N GLU A 63 1.02 0.71 13.43
CA GLU A 63 1.42 -0.51 12.73
C GLU A 63 1.06 -0.45 11.24
N ILE A 64 -0.12 0.07 10.89
CA ILE A 64 -0.49 0.34 9.49
C ILE A 64 0.50 1.29 8.83
N LYS A 65 0.95 2.35 9.52
CA LYS A 65 1.98 3.25 9.00
C LYS A 65 3.29 2.51 8.73
N LYS A 66 3.73 1.62 9.62
CA LYS A 66 4.94 0.81 9.40
C LYS A 66 4.81 -0.10 8.18
N ILE A 67 3.66 -0.77 8.03
CA ILE A 67 3.37 -1.60 6.86
C ILE A 67 3.45 -0.76 5.58
N ALA A 68 2.76 0.37 5.54
CA ALA A 68 2.76 1.26 4.39
C ALA A 68 4.17 1.76 4.04
N GLN A 69 4.94 2.20 5.04
CA GLN A 69 6.32 2.68 4.87
C GLN A 69 7.22 1.60 4.24
N LYS A 70 7.14 0.37 4.76
CA LYS A 70 7.91 -0.78 4.25
C LYS A 70 7.60 -1.05 2.77
N HIS A 71 6.33 -1.02 2.38
CA HIS A 71 5.95 -1.21 0.97
C HIS A 71 6.40 -0.04 0.07
N LEU A 72 6.37 1.20 0.58
CA LEU A 72 6.87 2.37 -0.15
C LEU A 72 8.39 2.30 -0.38
N GLU A 73 9.17 1.79 0.58
CA GLU A 73 10.62 1.60 0.43
C GLU A 73 10.97 0.53 -0.62
N LEU A 74 10.07 -0.42 -0.88
CA LEU A 74 10.24 -1.46 -1.88
C LEU A 74 9.86 -1.03 -3.31
N LEU A 75 9.09 0.06 -3.47
CA LEU A 75 8.66 0.59 -4.78
C LEU A 75 9.79 0.73 -5.81
N PRO A 76 10.97 1.28 -5.47
CA PRO A 76 12.08 1.41 -6.40
C PRO A 76 12.64 0.09 -6.92
N ASN A 77 12.34 -1.04 -6.29
CA ASN A 77 12.76 -2.38 -6.74
C ASN A 77 11.63 -3.19 -7.37
N LEU A 78 10.37 -2.77 -7.20
CA LEU A 78 9.19 -3.50 -7.67
C LEU A 78 9.17 -3.74 -9.19
N TRP A 79 9.77 -2.83 -9.98
CA TRP A 79 9.87 -3.01 -11.43
C TRP A 79 10.67 -4.27 -11.81
N LYS A 80 11.62 -4.70 -10.98
CA LYS A 80 12.37 -5.95 -11.20
C LYS A 80 11.44 -7.16 -11.07
N GLU A 81 10.59 -7.19 -10.05
CA GLU A 81 9.61 -8.28 -9.85
C GLU A 81 8.61 -8.38 -11.00
N ILE A 82 8.22 -7.23 -11.57
CA ILE A 82 7.35 -7.17 -12.75
C ILE A 82 8.06 -7.75 -13.98
N LEU A 83 9.33 -7.42 -14.19
CA LEU A 83 10.13 -7.98 -15.30
C LEU A 83 10.33 -9.49 -15.14
N GLU A 84 10.42 -9.99 -13.92
CA GLU A 84 10.52 -11.42 -13.61
C GLU A 84 9.18 -12.17 -13.73
N GLY A 85 8.08 -11.46 -14.04
CA GLY A 85 6.75 -12.07 -14.18
C GLY A 85 6.12 -12.54 -12.86
N LYS A 86 6.66 -12.12 -11.71
CA LYS A 86 6.20 -12.52 -10.37
C LYS A 86 4.98 -11.75 -9.90
N VAL A 87 4.53 -10.77 -10.66
CA VAL A 87 3.40 -9.89 -10.32
C VAL A 87 2.30 -10.08 -11.34
N GLN A 88 1.13 -10.51 -10.88
CA GLN A 88 -0.07 -10.55 -11.70
C GLN A 88 -0.56 -9.11 -11.93
N ILE A 89 -0.55 -8.69 -13.20
CA ILE A 89 -1.07 -7.39 -13.62
C ILE A 89 -2.50 -7.66 -14.11
N CYS A 90 -3.48 -7.10 -13.42
CA CYS A 90 -4.89 -7.12 -13.85
C CYS A 90 -5.15 -6.07 -14.93
#